data_AF-A0A6P3Y981-F1
#
_entry.id   AF-A0A6P3Y981-F1
#
_cell.length_a   1.000
_cell.length_b   1.000
_cell.length_c   1.000
_cell.angle_alpha   90.00
_cell.angle_beta   90.00
_cell.angle_gamma   90.00
#
_symmetry.space_group_name_H-M   'P 1'
#
loop_
_entity.id
_entity.type
_entity.pdbx_description
1 polymer ?
#
loop_
_entity_poly.entity_id
_entity_poly.type
_entity_poly.pdbx_seq_one_letter_code
_entity_poly.pdbx_strand_id
1 'polypeptide(L)'
;MTDILNIESEPIFEDRIVKIESHTYNPYANTTLGYSDEIRMPIQTQDLYTLQCESYLYLEGNIIAQATAENVAVTLGSNCVAFMFDEIRYELDGVEIDRNKNVGITSMLKNYVSLSSDKIACIKNAAWDTINAHSTDGYSNFCIPLNILLGFCEDYRRIVIIARHELILIRSYSDSSLRGSSALEPKVELFKIQWRMPH
;
A
#
# COMPACT_ATOMS: atom_id res chain seq x y z
N MET A 1 22.09 39.20 -19.46
CA MET A 1 22.01 38.57 -18.12
C MET A 1 20.58 38.09 -17.94
N THR A 2 20.19 37.06 -18.71
CA THR A 2 18.83 36.50 -18.81
C THR A 2 18.93 34.99 -19.03
N ASP A 3 19.96 34.36 -18.47
CA ASP A 3 20.33 32.96 -18.77
C ASP A 3 19.76 31.95 -17.77
N ILE A 4 18.91 32.37 -16.83
CA ILE A 4 18.51 31.50 -15.71
C ILE A 4 17.01 31.23 -15.67
N LEU A 5 16.14 32.22 -15.92
CA LEU A 5 14.69 32.00 -16.00
C LEU A 5 14.00 33.20 -16.67
N ASN A 6 13.29 32.99 -17.79
CA ASN A 6 12.44 34.00 -18.41
C ASN A 6 10.98 33.66 -18.13
N ILE A 7 10.33 34.45 -17.28
CA ILE A 7 8.93 34.24 -16.84
C ILE A 7 7.93 34.78 -17.86
N GLU A 8 8.39 35.63 -18.79
CA GLU A 8 7.57 36.25 -19.84
C GLU A 8 7.60 35.47 -21.17
N SER A 9 8.38 34.39 -21.27
CA SER A 9 8.39 33.55 -22.48
C SER A 9 7.08 32.79 -22.62
N GLU A 10 6.64 32.59 -23.86
CA GLU A 10 5.47 31.73 -24.15
C GLU A 10 5.67 30.33 -23.54
N PRO A 11 4.63 29.75 -22.91
CA PRO A 11 4.71 28.41 -22.35
C PRO A 11 4.98 27.39 -23.46
N ILE A 12 6.09 26.65 -23.33
CA ILE A 12 6.43 25.55 -24.22
C ILE A 12 5.75 24.30 -23.66
N PHE A 13 4.77 23.77 -24.39
CA PHE A 13 4.12 22.50 -24.05
C PHE A 13 4.85 21.36 -24.77
N GLU A 14 5.48 20.46 -24.01
CA GLU A 14 6.01 19.20 -24.54
C GLU A 14 4.99 18.07 -24.31
N ASP A 15 4.26 17.68 -25.36
CA ASP A 15 3.23 16.62 -25.31
C ASP A 15 3.79 15.18 -25.31
N ARG A 16 4.95 14.96 -24.69
CA ARG A 16 5.59 13.63 -24.65
C ARG A 16 4.86 12.64 -23.75
N ILE A 17 4.19 13.12 -22.71
CA ILE A 17 3.36 12.32 -21.80
C ILE A 17 1.96 12.96 -21.79
N VAL A 18 1.02 12.31 -22.46
CA VAL A 18 -0.34 12.85 -22.66
C VAL A 18 -1.31 12.36 -21.57
N LYS A 19 -0.99 11.22 -20.95
CA LYS A 19 -1.87 10.54 -19.99
C LYS A 19 -1.07 9.67 -19.02
N ILE A 20 -1.59 9.53 -17.80
CA ILE A 20 -1.17 8.54 -16.81
C ILE A 20 -2.39 7.69 -16.46
N GLU A 21 -2.25 6.37 -16.47
CA GLU A 21 -3.34 5.45 -16.13
C GLU A 21 -2.88 4.40 -15.11
N SER A 22 -3.72 4.17 -14.11
CA SER A 22 -3.43 3.17 -13.08
C SER A 22 -3.90 1.78 -13.51
N HIS A 23 -2.96 0.86 -13.64
CA HIS A 23 -3.18 -0.52 -14.07
C HIS A 23 -3.13 -1.48 -12.90
N THR A 24 -3.88 -2.58 -13.00
CA THR A 24 -4.07 -3.55 -11.92
C THR A 24 -3.27 -4.81 -12.17
N TYR A 25 -2.45 -5.17 -11.19
CA TYR A 25 -1.67 -6.40 -11.18
C TYR A 25 -2.13 -7.27 -10.01
N ASN A 26 -2.54 -8.49 -10.34
CA ASN A 26 -3.03 -9.45 -9.36
C ASN A 26 -1.89 -10.40 -8.95
N PRO A 27 -2.03 -11.09 -7.81
CA PRO A 27 -1.12 -12.16 -7.44
C PRO A 27 -1.08 -13.28 -8.48
N TYR A 28 -0.04 -14.12 -8.42
CA TYR A 28 -0.01 -15.34 -9.22
C TYR A 28 -1.27 -16.21 -8.99
N ALA A 29 -1.65 -16.95 -10.03
CA ALA A 29 -2.74 -17.91 -9.94
C ALA A 29 -2.50 -18.91 -8.80
N ASN A 30 -3.54 -19.20 -8.01
CA ASN A 30 -3.54 -20.06 -6.82
C ASN A 30 -2.84 -19.50 -5.56
N THR A 31 -2.54 -18.20 -5.51
CA THR A 31 -2.07 -17.56 -4.27
C THR A 31 -3.19 -17.56 -3.24
N THR A 32 -2.97 -18.17 -2.09
CA THR A 32 -3.83 -18.03 -0.91
C THR A 32 -3.44 -16.76 -0.15
N LEU A 33 -4.44 -16.11 0.47
CA LEU A 33 -4.23 -14.89 1.28
C LEU A 33 -4.27 -15.21 2.78
N GLY A 34 -3.92 -16.45 3.14
CA GLY A 34 -3.88 -16.93 4.51
C GLY A 34 -2.66 -16.42 5.27
N TYR A 35 -2.64 -16.72 6.57
CA TYR A 35 -1.54 -16.32 7.45
C TYR A 35 -0.24 -17.04 7.06
N SER A 36 0.88 -16.31 7.11
CA SER A 36 2.22 -16.78 6.68
C SER A 36 2.37 -17.09 5.18
N ASP A 37 1.36 -16.83 4.36
CA ASP A 37 1.45 -17.05 2.92
C ASP A 37 2.32 -15.97 2.25
N GLU A 38 3.06 -16.40 1.23
CA GLU A 38 3.80 -15.51 0.33
C GLU A 38 2.91 -15.10 -0.84
N ILE A 39 2.70 -13.79 -0.99
CA ILE A 39 1.90 -13.19 -2.04
C ILE A 39 2.85 -12.48 -3.00
N ARG A 40 2.84 -12.89 -4.28
CA ARG A 40 3.70 -12.33 -5.33
C ARG A 40 2.89 -11.73 -6.45
N MET A 41 3.18 -10.48 -6.80
CA MET A 41 2.55 -9.73 -7.88
C MET A 41 3.61 -9.28 -8.90
N PRO A 42 3.67 -9.92 -10.08
CA PRO A 42 4.63 -9.56 -11.11
C PRO A 42 4.07 -8.53 -12.10
N ILE A 43 4.96 -7.72 -12.65
CA ILE A 43 4.76 -6.94 -13.88
C ILE A 43 5.78 -7.48 -14.89
N GLN A 44 5.31 -8.33 -15.80
CA GLN A 44 6.19 -9.05 -16.75
C GLN A 44 6.45 -8.28 -18.04
N THR A 45 5.62 -7.27 -18.35
CA THR A 45 5.70 -6.53 -19.60
C THR A 45 6.88 -5.57 -19.58
N GLN A 46 7.91 -5.87 -20.37
CA GLN A 46 9.12 -5.06 -20.52
C GLN A 46 8.94 -3.81 -21.39
N ASP A 47 7.75 -3.48 -21.88
CA ASP A 47 7.51 -2.28 -22.71
C ASP A 47 6.77 -1.16 -21.95
N LEU A 48 6.84 -1.15 -20.62
CA LEU A 48 6.10 -0.22 -19.77
C LEU A 48 6.98 0.91 -19.19
N TYR A 49 6.35 2.07 -19.00
CA TYR A 49 6.90 3.25 -18.34
C TYR A 49 6.23 3.40 -16.97
N THR A 50 6.79 2.78 -15.94
CA THR A 50 6.10 2.66 -14.65
C THR A 50 6.53 3.75 -13.66
N LEU A 51 5.58 4.25 -12.86
CA LEU A 51 5.82 5.24 -11.81
C LEU A 51 5.54 4.66 -10.42
N GLN A 52 6.59 4.15 -9.77
CA GLN A 52 6.48 3.36 -8.54
C GLN A 52 6.07 4.23 -7.35
N CYS A 53 6.50 5.49 -7.31
CA CYS A 53 6.24 6.38 -6.18
C CYS A 53 4.76 6.74 -6.01
N GLU A 54 3.96 6.57 -7.05
CA GLU A 54 2.50 6.75 -7.05
C GLU A 54 1.73 5.43 -7.03
N SER A 55 2.43 4.30 -6.95
CA SER A 55 1.80 3.00 -6.86
C SER A 55 1.28 2.70 -5.44
N TYR A 56 0.25 1.87 -5.36
CA TYR A 56 -0.39 1.52 -4.10
C TYR A 56 -0.92 0.09 -4.11
N LEU A 57 -1.11 -0.48 -2.93
CA LEU A 57 -1.83 -1.73 -2.73
C LEU A 57 -3.30 -1.42 -2.45
N TYR A 58 -4.17 -2.16 -3.13
CA TYR A 58 -5.60 -2.19 -2.90
C TYR A 58 -5.97 -3.53 -2.26
N LEU A 59 -6.64 -3.49 -1.12
CA LEU A 59 -7.05 -4.69 -0.38
C LEU A 59 -8.55 -4.66 -0.13
N GLU A 60 -9.18 -5.82 -0.19
CA GLU A 60 -10.55 -6.04 0.26
C GLU A 60 -10.58 -7.23 1.22
N GLY A 61 -11.33 -7.09 2.30
CA GLY A 61 -11.48 -8.13 3.30
C GLY A 61 -12.67 -7.89 4.23
N ASN A 62 -12.95 -8.87 5.08
CA ASN A 62 -13.93 -8.73 6.15
C ASN A 62 -13.23 -8.70 7.51
N ILE A 63 -13.71 -7.81 8.37
CA ILE A 63 -13.34 -7.79 9.79
C ILE A 63 -14.39 -8.58 10.56
N ILE A 64 -13.97 -9.70 11.12
CA ILE A 64 -14.82 -10.62 11.88
C ILE A 64 -14.56 -10.41 13.36
N ALA A 65 -15.61 -10.17 14.14
CA ALA A 65 -15.53 -10.08 15.60
C ALA A 65 -16.55 -11.05 16.20
N GLN A 66 -16.13 -11.89 17.16
CA GLN A 66 -17.06 -12.78 17.85
C GLN A 66 -17.90 -11.98 18.85
N ALA A 67 -19.05 -11.48 18.40
CA ALA A 67 -19.96 -10.69 19.22
C ALA A 67 -20.48 -11.52 20.41
N THR A 68 -20.07 -11.17 21.63
CA THR A 68 -20.76 -11.59 22.87
C THR A 68 -21.45 -10.45 23.60
N ALA A 69 -21.45 -9.23 23.06
CA ALA A 69 -22.30 -8.16 23.56
C ALA A 69 -22.59 -7.13 22.46
N GLU A 70 -23.84 -6.69 22.37
CA GLU A 70 -24.24 -5.51 21.59
C GLU A 70 -23.40 -4.31 22.06
N ASN A 71 -22.81 -3.58 21.09
CA ASN A 71 -22.06 -2.32 21.24
C ASN A 71 -20.54 -2.34 21.48
N VAL A 72 -19.81 -3.45 21.27
CA VAL A 72 -18.33 -3.37 21.30
C VAL A 72 -17.77 -3.10 19.90
N ALA A 73 -17.33 -1.87 19.68
CA ALA A 73 -16.69 -1.44 18.43
C ALA A 73 -15.29 -2.04 18.28
N VAL A 74 -15.03 -2.73 17.16
CA VAL A 74 -13.67 -3.03 16.74
C VAL A 74 -13.11 -1.77 16.10
N THR A 75 -11.99 -1.30 16.63
CA THR A 75 -11.28 -0.14 16.10
C THR A 75 -10.04 -0.62 15.36
N LEU A 76 -9.82 -0.04 14.18
CA LEU A 76 -8.57 -0.26 13.46
C LEU A 76 -7.49 0.62 14.10
N GLY A 77 -6.41 0.00 14.56
CA GLY A 77 -5.23 0.75 14.98
C GLY A 77 -4.61 1.50 13.81
N SER A 78 -3.87 2.56 14.11
CA SER A 78 -3.11 3.28 13.08
C SER A 78 -2.23 2.32 12.29
N ASN A 79 -2.20 2.50 10.97
CA ASN A 79 -1.38 1.70 10.05
C ASN A 79 -1.76 0.20 10.01
N CYS A 80 -3.02 -0.16 10.32
CA CYS A 80 -3.42 -1.57 10.48
C CYS A 80 -3.10 -2.45 9.27
N VAL A 81 -3.22 -1.90 8.06
CA VAL A 81 -2.97 -2.62 6.82
C VAL A 81 -1.50 -3.03 6.72
N ALA A 82 -0.57 -2.19 7.15
CA ALA A 82 0.85 -2.53 7.14
C ALA A 82 1.19 -3.64 8.13
N PHE A 83 0.51 -3.69 9.28
CA PHE A 83 0.64 -4.79 10.25
C PHE A 83 0.11 -6.12 9.74
N MET A 84 -0.65 -6.13 8.65
CA MET A 84 -1.07 -7.37 8.02
C MET A 84 0.11 -8.12 7.38
N PHE A 85 1.25 -7.48 7.17
CA PHE A 85 2.40 -8.07 6.49
C PHE A 85 3.64 -8.09 7.39
N ASP A 86 4.28 -9.25 7.50
CA ASP A 86 5.56 -9.40 8.20
C ASP A 86 6.71 -8.91 7.33
N GLU A 87 6.60 -9.06 6.02
CA GLU A 87 7.62 -8.64 5.07
C GLU A 87 7.00 -8.06 3.81
N ILE A 88 7.64 -7.02 3.28
CA ILE A 88 7.42 -6.49 1.94
C ILE A 88 8.77 -6.36 1.25
N ARG A 89 8.86 -6.82 0.01
CA ARG A 89 10.07 -6.79 -0.80
C ARG A 89 9.73 -6.37 -2.22
N TYR A 90 10.57 -5.49 -2.75
CA TYR A 90 10.47 -4.96 -4.10
C TYR A 90 11.67 -5.39 -4.92
N GLU A 91 11.43 -6.07 -6.03
CA GLU A 91 12.48 -6.53 -6.94
C GLU A 91 12.32 -5.90 -8.32
N LEU A 92 13.45 -5.50 -8.91
CA LEU A 92 13.57 -5.10 -10.31
C LEU A 92 14.48 -6.10 -11.03
N ASP A 93 13.97 -6.72 -12.10
CA ASP A 93 14.67 -7.74 -12.88
C ASP A 93 15.24 -8.91 -12.04
N GLY A 94 14.61 -9.21 -10.90
CA GLY A 94 15.05 -10.25 -9.95
C GLY A 94 16.14 -9.79 -8.98
N VAL A 95 16.45 -8.50 -8.94
CA VAL A 95 17.33 -7.87 -7.95
C VAL A 95 16.48 -7.18 -6.90
N GLU A 96 16.70 -7.52 -5.62
CA GLU A 96 16.10 -6.82 -4.49
C GLU A 96 16.57 -5.36 -4.44
N ILE A 97 15.63 -4.43 -4.59
CA ILE A 97 15.88 -2.98 -4.52
C ILE A 97 15.60 -2.46 -3.12
N ASP A 98 14.52 -2.96 -2.51
CA ASP A 98 14.11 -2.55 -1.18
C ASP A 98 13.37 -3.70 -0.49
N ARG A 99 13.56 -3.79 0.82
CA ARG A 99 12.97 -4.81 1.67
C ARG A 99 12.74 -4.25 3.05
N ASN A 100 11.53 -4.46 3.55
CA ASN A 100 11.15 -4.04 4.88
C ASN A 100 10.53 -5.22 5.64
N LYS A 101 11.06 -5.47 6.85
CA LYS A 101 10.56 -6.48 7.79
C LYS A 101 9.79 -5.80 8.91
N ASN A 102 8.84 -6.51 9.50
CA ASN A 102 7.90 -5.98 10.48
C ASN A 102 7.22 -4.71 9.95
N VAL A 103 6.63 -4.84 8.75
CA VAL A 103 6.17 -3.73 7.91
C VAL A 103 5.32 -2.74 8.70
N GLY A 104 4.41 -3.23 9.55
CA GLY A 104 3.59 -2.40 10.43
C GLY A 104 4.39 -1.49 11.37
N ILE A 105 5.40 -2.02 12.07
CA ILE A 105 6.18 -1.27 13.08
C ILE A 105 7.12 -0.28 12.40
N THR A 106 7.87 -0.73 11.40
CA THR A 106 8.90 0.09 10.74
C THR A 106 8.28 1.25 9.98
N SER A 107 7.22 0.99 9.20
CA SER A 107 6.49 2.05 8.52
C SER A 107 5.79 2.98 9.51
N MET A 108 5.22 2.48 10.61
CA MET A 108 4.60 3.35 11.63
C MET A 108 5.61 4.33 12.24
N LEU A 109 6.78 3.85 12.68
CA LEU A 109 7.83 4.69 13.24
C LEU A 109 8.34 5.74 12.24
N LYS A 110 8.60 5.32 11.00
CA LYS A 110 9.00 6.21 9.91
C LYS A 110 7.95 7.29 9.68
N ASN A 111 6.71 6.87 9.45
CA ASN A 111 5.63 7.73 9.01
C ASN A 111 5.20 8.74 10.09
N TYR A 112 5.34 8.41 11.38
CA TYR A 112 5.13 9.39 12.45
C TYR A 112 6.12 10.57 12.40
N VAL A 113 7.34 10.33 11.92
CA VAL A 113 8.38 11.34 11.83
C VAL A 113 8.36 12.06 10.48
N SER A 114 8.07 11.34 9.39
CA SER A 114 8.21 11.86 8.03
C SER A 114 6.92 12.42 7.41
N LEU A 115 5.74 11.96 7.83
CA LEU A 115 4.49 12.42 7.22
C LEU A 115 4.05 13.78 7.76
N SER A 116 3.70 14.68 6.85
CA SER A 116 2.99 15.92 7.20
C SER A 116 1.54 15.63 7.54
N SER A 117 0.93 16.52 8.33
CA SER A 117 -0.50 16.45 8.67
C SER A 117 -1.40 16.39 7.42
N ASP A 118 -1.05 17.12 6.37
CA ASP A 118 -1.79 17.11 5.10
C ASP A 118 -1.71 15.73 4.43
N LYS A 119 -0.54 15.10 4.43
CA LYS A 119 -0.35 13.77 3.84
C LYS A 119 -1.10 12.70 4.63
N ILE A 120 -1.11 12.79 5.96
CA ILE A 120 -1.91 11.93 6.85
C ILE A 120 -3.41 12.05 6.51
N ALA A 121 -3.89 13.28 6.30
CA ALA A 121 -5.28 13.52 5.92
C ALA A 121 -5.66 12.91 4.55
N CYS A 122 -4.70 12.74 3.64
CA CYS A 122 -4.90 12.08 2.35
C CYS A 122 -4.87 10.54 2.42
N ILE A 123 -4.25 9.93 3.44
CA ILE A 123 -4.07 8.46 3.54
C ILE A 123 -5.00 7.79 4.57
N LYS A 124 -6.18 8.36 4.82
CA LYS A 124 -7.15 7.79 5.77
C LYS A 124 -7.54 6.35 5.43
N ASN A 125 -7.63 6.03 4.13
CA ASN A 125 -7.92 4.67 3.64
C ASN A 125 -6.80 3.65 3.90
N ALA A 126 -5.61 4.09 4.33
CA ALA A 126 -4.54 3.23 4.81
C ALA A 126 -4.61 3.01 6.35
N ALA A 127 -5.76 3.30 6.95
CA ALA A 127 -6.03 3.23 8.39
C ALA A 127 -5.12 4.14 9.23
N TRP A 128 -4.86 5.37 8.78
CA TRP A 128 -4.15 6.41 9.55
C TRP A 128 -5.07 7.33 10.37
N ASP A 129 -6.38 7.10 10.29
CA ASP A 129 -7.41 7.73 11.11
C ASP A 129 -8.17 6.64 11.88
N THR A 130 -8.77 6.96 13.02
CA THR A 130 -9.52 5.97 13.82
C THR A 130 -10.82 5.65 13.11
N ILE A 131 -10.82 4.62 12.26
CA ILE A 131 -12.03 4.14 11.60
C ILE A 131 -12.70 3.16 12.56
N ASN A 132 -13.90 3.52 13.02
CA ASN A 132 -14.80 2.54 13.61
C ASN A 132 -15.14 1.53 12.51
N ALA A 133 -14.65 0.30 12.62
CA ALA A 133 -14.99 -0.78 11.69
C ALA A 133 -16.40 -1.27 12.00
N HIS A 134 -17.40 -0.44 11.71
CA HIS A 134 -18.80 -0.78 11.78
C HIS A 134 -19.41 -0.63 10.40
N SER A 135 -19.17 -1.63 9.55
CA SER A 135 -20.16 -1.98 8.54
C SER A 135 -21.01 -3.12 9.11
N THR A 136 -22.31 -3.10 8.85
CA THR A 136 -23.26 -4.14 9.27
C THR A 136 -22.93 -5.54 8.73
N ASP A 137 -22.07 -5.62 7.72
CA ASP A 137 -21.60 -6.83 7.04
C ASP A 137 -20.12 -7.16 7.27
N GLY A 138 -19.37 -6.32 7.98
CA GLY A 138 -17.92 -6.47 8.22
C GLY A 138 -17.01 -6.17 7.03
N TYR A 139 -17.54 -5.83 5.85
CA TYR A 139 -16.76 -5.53 4.65
C TYR A 139 -15.91 -4.27 4.78
N SER A 140 -14.64 -4.38 4.40
CA SER A 140 -13.67 -3.30 4.43
C SER A 140 -12.79 -3.32 3.19
N ASN A 141 -12.48 -2.14 2.66
CA ASN A 141 -11.49 -1.95 1.62
C ASN A 141 -10.42 -0.95 2.07
N PHE A 142 -9.20 -1.16 1.59
CA PHE A 142 -8.05 -0.35 1.98
C PHE A 142 -7.21 0.00 0.76
N CYS A 143 -6.64 1.21 0.79
CA CYS A 143 -5.67 1.68 -0.19
C CYS A 143 -4.43 2.16 0.55
N ILE A 144 -3.30 1.48 0.36
CA ILE A 144 -2.03 1.84 1.00
C ILE A 144 -0.95 2.17 -0.05
N PRO A 145 -0.49 3.44 -0.11
CA PRO A 145 0.61 3.82 -1.00
C PRO A 145 1.89 3.04 -0.71
N LEU A 146 2.65 2.66 -1.73
CA LEU A 146 3.93 1.98 -1.49
C LEU A 146 5.00 2.91 -0.89
N ASN A 147 4.92 4.22 -1.15
CA ASN A 147 5.86 5.20 -0.59
C ASN A 147 5.82 5.33 0.94
N ILE A 148 4.75 4.86 1.60
CA ILE A 148 4.70 4.80 3.06
C ILE A 148 5.24 3.47 3.62
N LEU A 149 5.46 2.47 2.77
CA LEU A 149 5.93 1.13 3.14
C LEU A 149 7.41 0.89 2.78
N LEU A 150 7.83 1.40 1.62
CA LEU A 150 9.15 1.21 1.02
C LEU A 150 9.83 2.57 0.83
N GLY A 151 11.11 2.65 1.17
CA GLY A 151 11.93 3.86 0.97
C GLY A 151 12.20 4.13 -0.50
N PHE A 152 12.40 3.07 -1.31
CA PHE A 152 12.58 3.22 -2.76
C PHE A 152 11.40 3.96 -3.40
N CYS A 153 10.16 3.61 -3.04
CA CYS A 153 8.97 4.27 -3.57
C CYS A 153 8.76 5.69 -3.00
N GLU A 154 9.43 6.06 -1.92
CA GLU A 154 9.39 7.43 -1.39
C GLU A 154 10.40 8.34 -2.12
N ASP A 155 11.63 7.86 -2.26
CA ASP A 155 12.76 8.66 -2.73
C ASP A 155 12.84 8.69 -4.27
N TYR A 156 12.58 7.55 -4.92
CA TYR A 156 12.71 7.43 -6.36
C TYR A 156 11.44 7.86 -7.08
N ARG A 157 11.40 9.15 -7.47
CA ARG A 157 10.26 9.79 -8.15
C ARG A 157 10.37 9.85 -9.67
N ARG A 158 11.25 9.03 -10.26
CA ARG A 158 11.44 8.98 -11.71
C ARG A 158 10.75 7.75 -12.27
N ILE A 159 10.38 7.84 -13.55
CA ILE A 159 9.83 6.71 -14.30
C ILE A 159 10.92 5.62 -14.42
N VAL A 160 10.55 4.36 -14.24
CA VAL A 160 11.38 3.22 -14.62
C VAL A 160 10.88 2.71 -15.96
N ILE A 161 11.82 2.44 -16.84
CA ILE A 161 11.56 2.10 -18.24
C ILE A 161 12.04 0.68 -18.45
N ILE A 162 11.20 -0.16 -19.04
CA ILE A 162 11.59 -1.48 -19.55
C ILE A 162 12.26 -2.34 -18.46
N ALA A 163 11.58 -2.49 -17.32
CA ALA A 163 12.02 -3.36 -16.23
C ALA A 163 10.91 -4.35 -15.86
N ARG A 164 11.29 -5.57 -15.50
CA ARG A 164 10.37 -6.49 -14.84
C ARG A 164 10.29 -6.11 -13.37
N HIS A 165 9.07 -5.95 -12.87
CA HIS A 165 8.86 -5.65 -11.45
C HIS A 165 8.26 -6.85 -10.74
N GLU A 166 8.65 -7.07 -9.48
CA GLU A 166 8.01 -8.05 -8.61
C GLU A 166 7.80 -7.44 -7.23
N LEU A 167 6.55 -7.44 -6.77
CA LEU A 167 6.20 -7.07 -5.42
C LEU A 167 5.86 -8.33 -4.64
N ILE A 168 6.58 -8.56 -3.55
CA ILE A 168 6.49 -9.77 -2.74
C ILE A 168 6.11 -9.37 -1.33
N LEU A 169 5.07 -9.99 -0.79
CA LEU A 169 4.53 -9.75 0.54
C LEU A 169 4.48 -11.08 1.29
N ILE A 170 4.81 -11.07 2.58
CA ILE A 170 4.57 -12.21 3.48
C ILE A 170 3.47 -11.79 4.44
N ARG A 171 2.32 -12.48 4.41
CA ARG A 171 1.21 -12.20 5.34
C ARG A 171 1.67 -12.55 6.75
N SER A 172 1.42 -11.66 7.71
CA SER A 172 1.71 -11.91 9.11
C SER A 172 0.99 -13.14 9.64
N TYR A 173 1.53 -13.79 10.66
CA TYR A 173 0.88 -14.90 11.33
C TYR A 173 -0.28 -14.47 12.26
N SER A 174 -0.45 -13.16 12.50
CA SER A 174 -1.47 -12.62 13.40
C SER A 174 -1.99 -11.25 12.97
N ASP A 175 -3.20 -10.89 13.41
CA ASP A 175 -3.84 -9.59 13.14
C ASP A 175 -3.65 -8.61 14.32
N SER A 176 -2.40 -8.37 14.71
CA SER A 176 -2.05 -7.61 15.92
C SER A 176 -2.48 -6.14 15.91
N SER A 177 -2.89 -5.60 14.75
CA SER A 177 -3.32 -4.20 14.61
C SER A 177 -4.79 -3.94 14.91
N LEU A 178 -5.60 -4.98 15.05
CA LEU A 178 -7.00 -4.81 15.42
C LEU A 178 -7.10 -4.51 16.91
N ARG A 179 -7.66 -3.36 17.27
CA ARG A 179 -7.87 -2.95 18.66
C ARG A 179 -9.33 -3.19 19.03
N GLY A 180 -9.57 -4.18 19.89
CA GLY A 180 -10.87 -4.50 20.47
C GLY A 180 -10.70 -5.02 21.89
N SER A 181 -11.81 -5.16 22.65
CA SER A 181 -11.75 -5.81 23.96
C SER A 181 -11.22 -7.24 23.80
N SER A 182 -10.36 -7.70 24.72
CA SER A 182 -9.71 -9.02 24.68
C SER A 182 -10.67 -10.22 24.50
N ALA A 183 -11.97 -10.03 24.74
CA ALA A 183 -13.00 -11.05 24.57
C ALA A 183 -13.48 -11.26 23.11
N LEU A 184 -13.18 -10.34 22.19
CA LEU A 184 -13.74 -10.36 20.81
C LEU A 184 -12.88 -11.14 19.79
N GLU A 185 -11.59 -11.33 20.07
CA GLU A 185 -10.57 -11.88 19.16
C GLU A 185 -10.83 -11.52 17.68
N PRO A 186 -10.76 -10.22 17.32
CA PRO A 186 -11.08 -9.80 15.97
C PRO A 186 -10.08 -10.37 14.96
N LYS A 187 -10.56 -10.75 13.78
CA LYS A 187 -9.76 -11.33 12.69
C LYS A 187 -10.03 -10.59 11.38
N VAL A 188 -9.03 -10.51 10.51
CA VAL A 188 -9.20 -10.00 9.14
C VAL A 188 -9.06 -11.14 8.14
N GLU A 189 -10.13 -11.40 7.41
CA GLU A 189 -10.10 -12.28 6.24
C GLU A 189 -9.91 -11.42 4.98
N LEU A 190 -8.81 -11.64 4.25
CA LEU A 190 -8.55 -10.97 2.98
C LEU A 190 -9.11 -11.80 1.82
N PHE A 191 -9.87 -11.16 0.93
CA PHE A 191 -10.40 -11.81 -0.28
C PHE A 191 -9.69 -11.34 -1.53
N LYS A 192 -9.14 -10.11 -1.49
CA LYS A 192 -8.50 -9.50 -2.65
C LYS A 192 -7.32 -8.66 -2.20
N ILE A 193 -6.23 -8.82 -2.93
CA ILE A 193 -5.09 -7.92 -2.90
C ILE A 193 -4.68 -7.63 -4.34
N GLN A 194 -4.43 -6.37 -4.64
CA GLN A 194 -4.04 -5.91 -5.96
C GLN A 194 -2.97 -4.85 -5.84
N TRP A 195 -2.00 -4.91 -6.74
CA TRP A 195 -1.04 -3.85 -6.91
C TRP A 195 -1.48 -2.93 -8.05
N ARG A 196 -1.62 -1.64 -7.74
CA ARG A 196 -2.03 -0.61 -8.69
C ARG A 196 -0.80 0.20 -9.09
N MET A 197 -0.36 0.04 -10.34
CA MET A 197 0.84 0.71 -10.88
C MET A 197 0.42 1.71 -11.96
N PRO A 198 0.78 2.99 -11.82
CA PRO A 198 0.65 3.97 -12.89
C PRO A 198 1.68 3.71 -14.00
N HIS A 199 1.23 3.72 -15.25
CA HIS A 199 2.06 3.72 -16.44
C HIS A 199 1.30 4.28 -17.65
#